data_AF-A0A603KYY2-F1
#
_entry.id   AF-A0A603KYY2-F1
#
_cell.length_a   1.000
_cell.length_b   1.000
_cell.length_c   1.000
_cell.angle_alpha   90.00
_cell.angle_beta   90.00
_cell.angle_gamma   90.00
#
_symmetry.space_group_name_H-M   'P 1'
#
loop_
_entity.id
_entity.type
_entity.pdbx_description
1 polymer ?
#
loop_
_entity_poly.entity_id
_entity_poly.type
_entity_poly.pdbx_seq_one_letter_code
_entity_poly.pdbx_strand_id
1 'polypeptide(L)'
;MVNLAIDPAIDVTQACVRRRFRFSSCRACADVCPAQAFSLAQGQVSIDTTRCIACGNCLFVCPVDAITGIKPVKRFVQGDTLVGPFSLQAPTVDELLLWHSQYGIRFIDIAVEGSAQWLMALAGLNLALRRYGEPCWSFKHVVDAEINASRRTLFHVPRDTITPCAVEPSKRRLRQTFSAFSECVPEISLDACRMCGACWRSCPENVIQFADDTLTIAAARCTGCGGCAAVCPHQALRLRFDVEPASTRHIVTHTLTCESCKRTFHALTPEHTHCVLCQYHEFAMCL
;
A
#
# COMPACT_ATOMS: atom_id res chain seq x y z
N MET A 1 26.11 -28.15 14.99
CA MET A 1 24.66 -27.89 15.04
C MET A 1 24.32 -27.06 13.81
N VAL A 2 23.78 -27.68 12.77
CA VAL A 2 23.29 -26.93 11.61
C VAL A 2 22.05 -26.21 12.07
N ASN A 3 22.14 -24.89 12.20
CA ASN A 3 21.01 -24.05 12.54
C ASN A 3 20.10 -24.03 11.31
N LEU A 4 19.21 -25.03 11.21
CA LEU A 4 18.16 -25.09 10.20
C LEU A 4 17.15 -23.99 10.54
N ALA A 5 17.46 -22.76 10.13
CA ALA A 5 16.46 -21.72 10.04
C ALA A 5 15.46 -22.16 8.98
N ILE A 6 14.33 -22.71 9.42
CA ILE A 6 13.21 -23.04 8.53
C ILE A 6 12.71 -21.71 7.99
N ASP A 7 12.89 -21.48 6.69
CA ASP A 7 12.32 -20.30 6.03
C ASP A 7 10.81 -20.26 6.33
N PRO A 8 10.27 -19.10 6.75
CA PRO A 8 8.87 -19.01 7.13
C PRO A 8 7.98 -19.38 5.95
N ALA A 9 6.95 -20.17 6.21
CA ALA A 9 5.99 -20.57 5.19
C ALA A 9 5.33 -19.34 4.56
N ILE A 10 5.03 -19.43 3.26
CA ILE A 10 4.27 -18.39 2.55
C ILE A 10 2.86 -18.34 3.17
N ASP A 11 2.51 -17.21 3.77
CA ASP A 11 1.22 -17.00 4.43
C ASP A 11 0.78 -15.53 4.39
N VAL A 12 -0.51 -15.33 4.61
CA VAL A 12 -1.15 -14.04 4.83
C VAL A 12 -1.44 -13.89 6.33
N THR A 13 -0.97 -12.83 6.96
CA THR A 13 -1.11 -12.64 8.41
C THR A 13 -2.49 -12.09 8.80
N GLN A 14 -2.76 -12.04 10.11
CA GLN A 14 -3.96 -11.39 10.66
C GLN A 14 -3.96 -9.87 10.45
N ALA A 15 -2.88 -9.25 9.95
CA ALA A 15 -2.89 -7.85 9.55
C ALA A 15 -3.75 -7.61 8.30
N CYS A 16 -4.00 -8.64 7.49
CA CYS A 16 -4.80 -8.55 6.27
C CYS A 16 -6.18 -7.95 6.54
N VAL A 17 -6.53 -6.89 5.80
CA VAL A 17 -7.81 -6.19 5.98
C VAL A 17 -9.03 -7.08 5.74
N ARG A 18 -8.92 -8.14 4.93
CA ARG A 18 -10.01 -9.10 4.75
C ARG A 18 -10.22 -9.97 5.99
N ARG A 19 -9.14 -10.38 6.66
CA ARG A 19 -9.20 -11.12 7.93
C ARG A 19 -9.68 -10.23 9.09
N ARG A 20 -9.29 -8.94 9.09
CA ARG A 20 -9.72 -7.96 10.11
C ARG A 20 -11.14 -7.44 9.92
N PHE A 21 -11.57 -7.25 8.67
CA PHE A 21 -12.85 -6.61 8.34
C PHE A 21 -13.63 -7.48 7.37
N ARG A 22 -14.71 -8.10 7.87
CA ARG A 22 -15.58 -9.03 7.13
C ARG A 22 -16.04 -8.48 5.77
N PHE A 23 -16.33 -7.18 5.69
CA PHE A 23 -16.84 -6.52 4.49
C PHE A 23 -15.75 -5.85 3.65
N SER A 24 -14.47 -6.19 3.85
CA SER A 24 -13.39 -5.65 3.04
C SER A 24 -13.50 -6.11 1.57
N SER A 25 -13.38 -5.16 0.66
CA SER A 25 -13.32 -5.37 -0.79
C SER A 25 -11.90 -5.43 -1.35
N CYS A 26 -10.87 -5.38 -0.49
CA CYS A 26 -9.48 -5.33 -0.94
C CYS A 26 -9.11 -6.54 -1.80
N ARG A 27 -8.45 -6.30 -2.93
CA ARG A 27 -8.01 -7.31 -3.90
C ARG A 27 -6.58 -7.09 -4.41
N ALA A 28 -5.83 -6.17 -3.79
CA ALA A 28 -4.51 -5.71 -4.25
C ALA A 28 -3.53 -6.84 -4.59
N CYS A 29 -3.39 -7.84 -3.72
CA CYS A 29 -2.47 -8.97 -3.95
C CYS A 29 -2.91 -9.88 -5.10
N ALA A 30 -4.21 -10.14 -5.24
CA ALA A 30 -4.74 -10.98 -6.31
C ALA A 30 -4.62 -10.29 -7.67
N ASP A 31 -4.88 -8.97 -7.73
CA ASP A 31 -4.84 -8.19 -8.97
C ASP A 31 -3.46 -8.09 -9.59
N VAL A 32 -2.40 -8.12 -8.78
CA VAL A 32 -1.01 -8.07 -9.27
C VAL A 32 -0.35 -9.44 -9.40
N CYS A 33 -1.06 -10.53 -9.07
CA CYS A 33 -0.48 -11.86 -9.08
C CYS A 33 -0.50 -12.45 -10.49
N PRO A 34 0.65 -12.55 -11.19
CA PRO A 34 0.69 -13.07 -12.55
C PRO A 34 0.30 -14.56 -12.62
N ALA A 35 0.56 -15.31 -11.55
CA ALA A 35 0.22 -16.72 -11.45
C ALA A 35 -1.20 -16.98 -10.94
N GLN A 36 -1.96 -15.92 -10.59
CA GLN A 36 -3.29 -15.98 -9.97
C GLN A 36 -3.35 -16.98 -8.80
N ALA A 37 -2.34 -16.94 -7.92
CA ALA A 37 -2.21 -17.86 -6.79
C ALA A 37 -3.11 -17.50 -5.59
N PHE A 38 -3.79 -16.35 -5.61
CA PHE A 38 -4.63 -15.90 -4.51
C PHE A 38 -6.09 -16.32 -4.68
N SER A 39 -6.69 -16.84 -3.61
CA SER A 39 -8.14 -17.07 -3.51
C SER A 39 -8.76 -16.12 -2.48
N LEU A 40 -9.82 -15.41 -2.88
CA LEU A 40 -10.52 -14.44 -2.05
C LEU A 40 -11.98 -14.87 -1.85
N ALA A 41 -12.35 -15.30 -0.63
CA ALA A 41 -13.72 -15.74 -0.33
C ALA A 41 -14.10 -15.38 1.12
N GLN A 42 -15.30 -14.81 1.34
CA GLN A 42 -15.89 -14.63 2.69
C GLN A 42 -14.96 -14.01 3.76
N GLY A 43 -14.17 -12.98 3.42
CA GLY A 43 -13.19 -12.38 4.35
C GLY A 43 -11.89 -13.18 4.54
N GLN A 44 -11.78 -14.37 3.95
CA GLN A 44 -10.55 -15.15 3.90
C GLN A 44 -9.71 -14.81 2.66
N VAL A 45 -8.41 -15.05 2.82
CA VAL A 45 -7.38 -14.97 1.78
C VAL A 45 -6.44 -16.14 1.98
N SER A 46 -6.23 -16.91 0.94
CA SER A 46 -5.24 -17.99 0.88
C SER A 46 -4.35 -17.86 -0.35
N ILE A 47 -3.16 -18.45 -0.26
CA ILE A 47 -2.17 -18.51 -1.34
C ILE A 47 -2.00 -19.97 -1.71
N ASP A 48 -2.24 -20.30 -2.98
CA ASP A 48 -1.86 -21.57 -3.58
C ASP A 48 -0.34 -21.57 -3.81
N THR A 49 0.38 -22.25 -2.93
CA THR A 49 1.85 -22.34 -2.98
C THR A 49 2.35 -23.18 -4.16
N THR A 50 1.50 -24.01 -4.77
CA THR A 50 1.86 -24.78 -5.97
C THR A 50 1.87 -23.91 -7.24
N ARG A 51 1.07 -22.82 -7.23
CA ARG A 51 1.03 -21.82 -8.31
C ARG A 51 1.94 -20.63 -8.06
N CYS A 52 2.25 -20.31 -6.81
CA CYS A 52 3.03 -19.14 -6.46
C CYS A 52 4.47 -19.23 -7.02
N ILE A 53 4.84 -18.27 -7.87
CA ILE A 53 6.19 -18.16 -8.45
C ILE A 53 7.14 -17.28 -7.64
N ALA A 54 6.74 -16.89 -6.42
CA ALA A 54 7.52 -16.05 -5.50
C ALA A 54 8.07 -14.73 -6.12
N CYS A 55 7.34 -14.10 -7.05
CA CYS A 55 7.79 -12.87 -7.73
C CYS A 55 7.83 -11.63 -6.83
N GLY A 56 7.18 -11.65 -5.67
CA GLY A 56 7.22 -10.54 -4.70
C GLY A 56 6.27 -9.37 -4.97
N ASN A 57 5.61 -9.25 -6.14
CA ASN A 57 4.70 -8.13 -6.45
C ASN A 57 3.67 -7.83 -5.35
N CYS A 58 3.09 -8.89 -4.79
CA CYS A 58 2.09 -8.79 -3.73
C CYS A 58 2.62 -8.15 -2.44
N LEU A 59 3.92 -8.25 -2.16
CA LEU A 59 4.56 -7.61 -1.00
C LEU A 59 4.52 -6.08 -1.11
N PHE A 60 4.70 -5.55 -2.32
CA PHE A 60 4.80 -4.10 -2.56
C PHE A 60 3.44 -3.40 -2.65
N VAL A 61 2.41 -4.10 -3.15
CA VAL A 61 1.06 -3.50 -3.25
C VAL A 61 0.18 -3.72 -2.03
N CYS A 62 0.59 -4.60 -1.09
CA CYS A 62 -0.20 -4.86 0.10
C CYS A 62 -0.28 -3.59 0.97
N PRO A 63 -1.47 -3.03 1.22
CA PRO A 63 -1.58 -1.76 1.94
C PRO A 63 -1.36 -1.87 3.45
N VAL A 64 -1.16 -3.10 3.95
CA VAL A 64 -1.02 -3.41 5.38
C VAL A 64 0.11 -4.42 5.64
N ASP A 65 1.01 -4.61 4.66
CA ASP A 65 2.20 -5.46 4.77
C ASP A 65 1.89 -6.87 5.33
N ALA A 66 0.78 -7.47 4.87
CA ALA A 66 0.22 -8.69 5.47
C ALA A 66 0.73 -10.00 4.85
N ILE A 67 1.67 -9.98 3.90
CA ILE A 67 2.16 -11.18 3.23
C ILE A 67 3.56 -11.51 3.73
N THR A 68 3.79 -12.78 4.04
CA THR A 68 5.04 -13.28 4.62
C THR A 68 5.53 -14.53 3.90
N GLY A 69 6.78 -14.94 4.14
CA GLY A 69 7.38 -16.13 3.53
C GLY A 69 7.84 -15.97 2.08
N ILE A 70 7.64 -14.80 1.46
CA ILE A 70 8.19 -14.45 0.15
C ILE A 70 9.34 -13.47 0.37
N LYS A 71 10.53 -13.77 -0.17
CA LYS A 71 11.68 -12.86 -0.14
C LYS A 71 11.60 -11.87 -1.31
N PRO A 72 11.86 -10.57 -1.10
CA PRO A 72 11.93 -9.60 -2.19
C PRO A 72 12.98 -10.01 -3.23
N VAL A 73 12.68 -9.77 -4.51
CA VAL A 73 13.60 -10.10 -5.61
C VAL A 73 14.82 -9.19 -5.51
N LYS A 74 16.02 -9.80 -5.49
CA LYS A 74 17.27 -9.04 -5.56
C LYS A 74 17.43 -8.45 -6.96
N ARG A 75 17.81 -7.19 -7.03
CA ARG A 75 18.19 -6.50 -8.26
C ARG A 75 19.66 -6.08 -8.17
N PHE A 76 20.23 -5.77 -9.33
CA PHE A 76 21.63 -5.41 -9.46
C PHE A 76 21.71 -3.90 -9.65
N VAL A 77 22.60 -3.27 -8.89
CA VAL A 77 22.77 -1.82 -8.89
C VAL A 77 24.23 -1.48 -9.08
N GLN A 78 24.50 -0.48 -9.91
CA GLN A 78 25.79 0.18 -10.05
C GLN A 78 25.59 1.69 -9.90
N GLY A 79 25.97 2.23 -8.74
CA GLY A 79 25.71 3.63 -8.39
C GLY A 79 24.22 3.96 -8.35
N ASP A 80 23.80 4.90 -9.19
CA ASP A 80 22.41 5.36 -9.35
C ASP A 80 21.64 4.63 -10.45
N THR A 81 22.19 3.53 -10.96
CA THR A 81 21.69 2.82 -12.13
C THR A 81 21.30 1.39 -11.78
N LEU A 82 20.07 1.01 -12.11
CA LEU A 82 19.61 -0.39 -12.09
C LEU A 82 20.17 -1.11 -13.32
N VAL A 83 20.89 -2.20 -13.12
CA VAL A 83 21.53 -2.97 -14.20
C VAL A 83 21.02 -4.42 -14.22
N GLY A 84 21.26 -5.10 -15.33
CA GLY A 84 20.87 -6.49 -15.50
C GLY A 84 21.69 -7.47 -14.64
N PRO A 85 21.27 -8.75 -14.59
CA PRO A 85 20.13 -9.34 -15.30
C PRO A 85 18.79 -8.94 -14.69
N PHE A 86 17.78 -8.75 -15.55
CA PHE A 86 16.42 -8.42 -15.14
C PHE A 86 15.53 -9.65 -15.07
N SER A 87 14.61 -9.66 -14.11
CA SER A 87 13.56 -10.67 -13.99
C SER A 87 12.58 -10.57 -15.17
N LEU A 88 12.07 -11.70 -15.64
CA LEU A 88 11.01 -11.71 -16.67
C LEU A 88 9.75 -10.97 -16.20
N GLN A 89 9.38 -11.18 -14.93
CA GLN A 89 8.33 -10.42 -14.28
C GLN A 89 8.87 -9.04 -13.89
N ALA A 90 8.25 -7.99 -14.44
CA ALA A 90 8.62 -6.62 -14.08
C ALA A 90 8.21 -6.26 -12.65
N PRO A 91 8.96 -5.38 -11.97
CA PRO A 91 8.58 -4.80 -10.67
C PRO A 91 7.25 -4.07 -10.74
N THR A 92 6.64 -3.88 -9.57
CA THR A 92 5.53 -2.93 -9.42
C THR A 92 6.05 -1.49 -9.38
N VAL A 93 5.17 -0.51 -9.63
CA VAL A 93 5.52 0.91 -9.46
C VAL A 93 5.94 1.21 -8.02
N ASP A 94 5.25 0.62 -7.03
CA ASP A 94 5.57 0.76 -5.60
C ASP A 94 6.99 0.25 -5.29
N GLU A 95 7.42 -0.87 -5.89
CA GLU A 95 8.80 -1.35 -5.76
C GLU A 95 9.81 -0.37 -6.36
N LEU A 96 9.56 0.13 -7.57
CA LEU A 96 10.47 1.08 -8.23
C LEU A 96 10.56 2.42 -7.48
N LEU A 97 9.47 2.89 -6.87
CA LEU A 97 9.46 4.05 -5.99
C LEU A 97 10.31 3.82 -4.73
N LEU A 98 10.35 2.59 -4.20
CA LEU A 98 11.26 2.24 -3.10
C LEU A 98 12.72 2.26 -3.57
N TRP A 99 13.03 1.78 -4.78
CA TRP A 99 14.39 1.90 -5.34
C TRP A 99 14.81 3.36 -5.53
N HIS A 100 13.90 4.18 -6.04
CA HIS A 100 14.10 5.62 -6.21
C HIS A 100 14.44 6.30 -4.88
N SER A 101 13.69 5.98 -3.81
CA SER A 101 13.81 6.65 -2.51
C SER A 101 14.88 6.08 -1.58
N GLN A 102 15.06 4.76 -1.53
CA GLN A 102 16.00 4.11 -0.61
C GLN A 102 17.44 4.09 -1.14
N TYR A 103 17.61 3.94 -2.46
CA TYR A 103 18.92 3.75 -3.10
C TYR A 103 19.28 4.88 -4.06
N GLY A 104 18.42 5.91 -4.21
CA GLY A 104 18.71 7.04 -5.08
C GLY A 104 18.78 6.68 -6.56
N ILE A 105 18.18 5.56 -6.99
CA ILE A 105 18.22 5.13 -8.38
C ILE A 105 17.50 6.15 -9.26
N ARG A 106 18.13 6.52 -10.38
CA ARG A 106 17.61 7.46 -11.39
C ARG A 106 17.79 6.94 -12.81
N PHE A 107 18.51 5.85 -12.98
CA PHE A 107 18.77 5.30 -14.30
C PHE A 107 18.53 3.80 -14.36
N ILE A 108 18.31 3.30 -15.56
CA ILE A 108 18.29 1.87 -15.86
C ILE A 108 19.09 1.59 -17.13
N ASP A 109 19.90 0.53 -17.10
CA ASP A 109 20.56 -0.03 -18.27
C ASP A 109 19.86 -1.32 -18.67
N ILE A 110 18.92 -1.25 -19.62
CA ILE A 110 18.13 -2.39 -20.09
C ILE A 110 18.02 -2.39 -21.61
N ALA A 111 18.17 -3.57 -22.21
CA ALA A 111 17.85 -3.78 -23.62
C ALA A 111 16.35 -3.58 -23.84
N VAL A 112 15.99 -2.66 -24.72
CA VAL A 112 14.58 -2.29 -24.97
C VAL A 112 13.85 -3.43 -25.68
N GLU A 113 14.54 -4.13 -26.57
CA GLU A 113 14.02 -5.29 -27.28
C GLU A 113 13.70 -6.43 -26.29
N GLY A 114 12.45 -6.89 -26.30
CA GLY A 114 12.00 -8.01 -25.43
C GLY A 114 11.64 -7.62 -23.99
N SER A 115 11.80 -6.36 -23.59
CA SER A 115 11.59 -5.90 -22.21
C SER A 115 10.26 -5.16 -22.00
N ALA A 116 9.21 -5.49 -22.76
CA ALA A 116 7.95 -4.74 -22.78
C ALA A 116 7.31 -4.53 -21.40
N GLN A 117 7.30 -5.55 -20.52
CA GLN A 117 6.74 -5.44 -19.17
C GLN A 117 7.53 -4.43 -18.31
N TRP A 118 8.86 -4.40 -18.45
CA TRP A 118 9.71 -3.44 -17.77
C TRP A 118 9.48 -2.03 -18.25
N LEU A 119 9.36 -1.84 -19.57
CA LEU A 119 9.07 -0.53 -20.14
C LEU A 119 7.73 0.03 -19.62
N MET A 120 6.70 -0.83 -19.49
CA MET A 120 5.43 -0.44 -18.87
C MET A 120 5.58 -0.06 -17.39
N ALA A 121 6.36 -0.81 -16.61
CA ALA A 121 6.63 -0.50 -15.22
C ALA A 121 7.39 0.84 -15.07
N LEU A 122 8.39 1.10 -15.92
CA LEU A 122 9.15 2.35 -15.96
C LEU A 122 8.27 3.54 -16.38
N ALA A 123 7.35 3.34 -17.32
CA ALA A 123 6.39 4.37 -17.70
C ALA A 123 5.46 4.71 -16.52
N GLY A 124 4.93 3.69 -15.84
CA GLY A 124 4.12 3.86 -14.62
C GLY A 124 4.89 4.58 -13.50
N LEU A 125 6.15 4.21 -13.28
CA LEU A 125 7.05 4.89 -12.35
C LEU A 125 7.20 6.37 -12.70
N ASN A 126 7.55 6.68 -13.95
CA ASN A 126 7.80 8.06 -14.36
C ASN A 126 6.53 8.92 -14.30
N LEU A 127 5.35 8.35 -14.55
CA LEU A 127 4.08 9.04 -14.31
C LEU A 127 3.86 9.35 -12.82
N ALA A 128 4.17 8.40 -11.93
CA ALA A 128 4.09 8.64 -10.48
C ALA A 128 5.09 9.70 -10.01
N LEU A 129 6.37 9.60 -10.42
CA LEU A 129 7.42 10.56 -10.07
C LEU A 129 7.07 11.98 -10.52
N ARG A 130 6.54 12.16 -11.74
CA ARG A 130 6.05 13.47 -12.20
C ARG A 130 4.97 14.05 -11.30
N ARG A 131 4.04 13.22 -10.82
CA ARG A 131 2.97 13.65 -9.91
C ARG A 131 3.53 14.05 -8.53
N TYR A 132 4.62 13.41 -8.09
CA TYR A 132 5.32 13.79 -6.85
C TYR A 132 6.30 14.95 -7.03
N GLY A 133 6.50 15.46 -8.25
CA GLY A 133 7.55 16.46 -8.52
C GLY A 133 8.98 15.92 -8.39
N GLU A 134 9.15 14.60 -8.50
CA GLU A 134 10.44 13.91 -8.39
C GLU A 134 11.09 13.71 -9.77
N PRO A 135 12.43 13.62 -9.85
CA PRO A 135 13.14 13.39 -11.11
C PRO A 135 12.80 12.00 -11.68
N CYS A 136 12.35 11.99 -12.94
CA CYS A 136 12.06 10.76 -13.68
C CYS A 136 13.31 9.92 -13.89
N TRP A 137 13.12 8.62 -13.99
CA TRP A 137 14.17 7.71 -14.44
C TRP A 137 14.40 7.82 -15.93
N SER A 138 15.65 7.64 -16.34
CA SER A 138 16.05 7.63 -17.74
C SER A 138 16.96 6.44 -18.06
N PHE A 139 17.23 6.21 -19.34
CA PHE A 139 18.12 5.14 -19.76
C PHE A 139 19.57 5.63 -19.70
N LYS A 140 20.46 4.78 -19.16
CA LYS A 140 21.91 5.03 -19.12
C LYS A 140 22.60 3.72 -19.42
N HIS A 141 23.37 3.69 -20.49
CA HIS A 141 24.19 2.53 -20.79
C HIS A 141 25.43 2.52 -19.88
N VAL A 142 25.69 1.39 -19.24
CA VAL A 142 26.83 1.19 -18.36
C VAL A 142 27.79 0.23 -19.04
N VAL A 143 28.92 0.77 -19.49
CA VAL A 143 30.03 -0.02 -20.03
C VAL A 143 30.56 -0.89 -18.88
N ASP A 144 30.81 -2.18 -19.15
CA ASP A 144 31.32 -3.20 -18.21
C ASP A 144 30.31 -3.87 -17.25
N ALA A 145 29.00 -3.78 -17.51
CA ALA A 145 27.98 -4.52 -16.75
C ALA A 145 27.95 -6.06 -17.01
N GLU A 146 29.03 -6.65 -17.52
CA GLU A 146 29.14 -8.11 -17.64
C GLU A 146 29.40 -8.72 -16.26
N ILE A 147 28.40 -9.41 -15.70
CA ILE A 147 28.58 -10.28 -14.53
C ILE A 147 29.51 -11.44 -14.93
N ASN A 148 30.82 -11.22 -14.79
CA ASN A 148 31.84 -12.22 -15.10
C ASN A 148 31.89 -13.30 -14.02
N ALA A 149 30.96 -14.26 -14.09
CA ALA A 149 30.92 -15.42 -13.19
C ALA A 149 32.06 -16.44 -13.46
N SER A 150 32.80 -16.33 -14.58
CA SER A 150 33.63 -17.45 -15.09
C SER A 150 35.12 -17.15 -15.32
N ARG A 151 35.67 -15.97 -15.00
CA ARG A 151 37.08 -15.67 -15.28
C ARG A 151 37.80 -15.06 -14.09
N ARG A 152 38.33 -15.93 -13.23
CA ARG A 152 39.34 -15.57 -12.22
C ARG A 152 40.72 -15.99 -12.72
N THR A 153 41.48 -15.06 -13.29
CA THR A 153 42.96 -15.06 -13.25
C THR A 153 43.51 -13.83 -13.97
N LEU A 154 44.29 -13.05 -13.22
CA LEU A 154 45.26 -12.03 -13.65
C LEU A 154 44.67 -10.65 -14.02
N PHE A 155 45.31 -9.62 -13.46
CA PHE A 155 45.05 -8.17 -13.52
C PHE A 155 44.13 -7.58 -12.43
N HIS A 156 44.71 -6.64 -11.67
CA HIS A 156 44.03 -5.72 -10.76
C HIS A 156 43.17 -4.73 -11.58
N VAL A 157 42.02 -5.20 -12.04
CA VAL A 157 40.96 -4.34 -12.58
C VAL A 157 40.13 -3.83 -11.39
N PRO A 158 39.85 -2.51 -11.28
CA PRO A 158 38.93 -2.00 -10.27
C PRO A 158 37.57 -2.71 -10.43
N ARG A 159 37.00 -3.22 -9.34
CA ARG A 159 35.67 -3.85 -9.41
C ARG A 159 34.63 -2.78 -9.74
N ASP A 160 34.09 -2.79 -10.94
CA ASP A 160 32.79 -2.18 -11.17
C ASP A 160 31.80 -2.85 -10.22
N THR A 161 31.40 -2.10 -9.18
CA THR A 161 30.88 -2.69 -7.95
C THR A 161 29.37 -2.93 -8.09
N ILE A 162 28.99 -3.82 -9.00
CA ILE A 162 27.60 -4.29 -9.11
C ILE A 162 27.23 -4.96 -7.79
N THR A 163 26.24 -4.39 -7.11
CA THR A 163 25.79 -4.88 -5.80
C THR A 163 24.42 -5.51 -5.94
N PRO A 164 24.25 -6.81 -5.63
CA PRO A 164 22.94 -7.42 -5.56
C PRO A 164 22.26 -7.03 -4.24
N CYS A 165 21.21 -6.24 -4.30
CA CYS A 165 20.43 -5.83 -3.13
C CYS A 165 18.92 -5.90 -3.41
N ALA A 166 18.13 -5.74 -2.36
CA ALA A 166 16.68 -5.65 -2.47
C ALA A 166 16.18 -4.45 -1.66
N VAL A 167 15.04 -3.91 -2.06
CA VAL A 167 14.31 -2.93 -1.27
C VAL A 167 13.41 -3.63 -0.26
N GLU A 168 13.27 -3.03 0.92
CA GLU A 168 12.35 -3.52 1.93
C GLU A 168 10.90 -3.15 1.54
N PRO A 169 10.00 -4.14 1.33
CA PRO A 169 8.61 -3.87 0.99
C PRO A 169 7.90 -3.22 2.17
N SER A 170 7.36 -2.02 1.95
CA SER A 170 6.34 -1.46 2.85
C SER A 170 5.61 -0.32 2.16
N LYS A 171 4.30 -0.48 1.99
CA LYS A 171 3.46 0.62 1.47
C LYS A 171 3.38 1.76 2.47
N ARG A 172 3.45 1.47 3.78
CA ARG A 172 3.54 2.48 4.85
C ARG A 172 4.79 3.35 4.69
N ARG A 173 5.95 2.73 4.44
CA ARG A 173 7.20 3.46 4.19
C ARG A 173 7.07 4.38 2.98
N LEU A 174 6.49 3.91 1.87
CA LEU A 174 6.22 4.76 0.70
C LEU A 174 5.38 6.00 1.06
N ARG A 175 4.31 5.84 1.83
CA ARG A 175 3.49 6.98 2.28
C ARG A 175 4.27 7.95 3.18
N GLN A 176 5.18 7.46 4.01
CA GLN A 176 6.04 8.30 4.82
C GLN A 176 7.07 9.06 3.99
N THR A 177 7.65 8.40 2.98
CA THR A 177 8.62 9.01 2.06
C THR A 177 7.98 10.12 1.23
N PHE A 178 6.81 9.86 0.64
CA PHE A 178 6.12 10.83 -0.23
C PHE A 178 4.99 11.55 0.52
N SER A 179 5.24 11.98 1.77
CA SER A 179 4.22 12.55 2.65
C SER A 179 3.69 13.92 2.22
N ALA A 180 4.34 14.57 1.24
CA ALA A 180 3.85 15.78 0.61
C ALA A 180 2.65 15.52 -0.32
N PHE A 181 2.32 14.26 -0.59
CA PHE A 181 1.22 13.84 -1.45
C PHE A 181 0.35 12.79 -0.76
N SER A 182 -0.91 12.72 -1.17
CA SER A 182 -1.83 11.63 -0.85
C SER A 182 -2.15 10.91 -2.16
N GLU A 183 -1.97 9.59 -2.19
CA GLU A 183 -2.46 8.76 -3.31
C GLU A 183 -3.86 8.18 -3.03
N CYS A 184 -4.32 8.32 -1.78
CA CYS A 184 -5.61 7.84 -1.36
C CYS A 184 -6.19 8.79 -0.32
N VAL A 185 -7.42 9.23 -0.56
CA VAL A 185 -8.13 10.18 0.29
C VAL A 185 -9.42 9.53 0.79
N PRO A 186 -9.58 9.34 2.11
CA PRO A 186 -10.86 8.95 2.67
C PRO A 186 -11.85 10.09 2.59
N GLU A 187 -12.98 9.83 1.96
CA GLU A 187 -14.12 10.74 1.88
C GLU A 187 -15.21 10.28 2.83
N ILE A 188 -15.65 11.19 3.71
CA ILE A 188 -16.74 10.93 4.65
C ILE A 188 -17.99 11.72 4.25
N SER A 189 -19.13 11.05 4.16
CA SER A 189 -20.45 11.67 4.03
C SER A 189 -20.87 12.22 5.39
N LEU A 190 -21.19 13.51 5.44
CA LEU A 190 -21.57 14.18 6.67
C LEU A 190 -22.93 13.66 7.18
N ASP A 191 -23.92 13.55 6.29
CA ASP A 191 -25.29 13.13 6.64
C ASP A 191 -25.40 11.62 6.98
N ALA A 192 -24.58 10.79 6.34
CA ALA A 192 -24.60 9.34 6.60
C ALA A 192 -23.81 8.99 7.87
N CYS A 193 -22.79 9.78 8.24
CA CYS A 193 -21.93 9.48 9.38
C CYS A 193 -22.66 9.66 10.71
N ARG A 194 -22.73 8.59 11.50
CA ARG A 194 -23.31 8.62 12.86
C ARG A 194 -22.28 8.76 13.98
N MET A 195 -21.06 9.20 13.66
CA MET A 195 -19.97 9.42 14.61
C MET A 195 -19.73 8.25 15.60
N CYS A 196 -19.96 7.01 15.15
CA CYS A 196 -19.81 5.81 15.99
C CYS A 196 -18.34 5.52 16.37
N GLY A 197 -17.39 6.02 15.58
CA GLY A 197 -15.96 5.90 15.79
C GLY A 197 -15.27 4.60 15.40
N ALA A 198 -15.99 3.71 14.71
CA ALA A 198 -15.39 2.48 14.19
C ALA A 198 -14.19 2.76 13.26
N CYS A 199 -14.25 3.80 12.43
CA CYS A 199 -13.22 4.10 11.45
C CYS A 199 -11.92 4.62 12.06
N TRP A 200 -11.96 5.62 12.96
CA TRP A 200 -10.76 6.18 13.56
C TRP A 200 -10.12 5.24 14.59
N ARG A 201 -10.92 4.46 15.33
CA ARG A 201 -10.38 3.47 16.28
C ARG A 201 -9.72 2.26 15.61
N SER A 202 -10.07 1.97 14.35
CA SER A 202 -9.54 0.80 13.64
C SER A 202 -8.44 1.13 12.63
N CYS A 203 -8.17 2.42 12.38
CA CYS A 203 -7.19 2.87 11.41
C CYS A 203 -5.76 2.73 11.97
N PRO A 204 -4.92 1.81 11.45
CA PRO A 204 -3.55 1.63 11.95
C PRO A 204 -2.62 2.79 11.60
N GLU A 205 -3.02 3.66 10.67
CA GLU A 205 -2.24 4.82 10.23
C GLU A 205 -2.68 6.13 10.91
N ASN A 206 -3.69 6.07 11.79
CA ASN A 206 -4.30 7.23 12.44
C ASN A 206 -4.69 8.34 11.43
N VAL A 207 -5.16 7.96 10.24
CA VAL A 207 -5.53 8.93 9.18
C VAL A 207 -6.79 9.71 9.57
N ILE A 208 -7.73 9.04 10.23
CA ILE A 208 -8.94 9.66 10.78
C ILE A 208 -8.75 9.71 12.29
N GLN A 209 -8.94 10.88 12.89
CA GLN A 209 -8.79 11.11 14.33
C GLN A 209 -9.93 12.00 14.82
N PHE A 210 -10.36 11.80 16.06
CA PHE A 210 -11.36 12.65 16.70
C PHE A 210 -10.83 13.11 18.06
N ALA A 211 -10.71 14.42 18.23
CA ALA A 211 -10.28 15.09 19.45
C ALA A 211 -10.89 16.49 19.49
N ASP A 212 -11.19 17.00 20.68
CA ASP A 212 -11.67 18.38 20.89
C ASP A 212 -12.81 18.78 19.94
N ASP A 213 -13.84 17.92 19.89
CA ASP A 213 -15.03 18.06 19.02
C ASP A 213 -14.73 18.23 17.53
N THR A 214 -13.53 17.85 17.08
CA THR A 214 -13.06 17.99 15.71
C THR A 214 -12.65 16.64 15.14
N LEU A 215 -13.27 16.25 14.03
CA LEU A 215 -12.85 15.11 13.22
C LEU A 215 -11.78 15.57 12.22
N THR A 216 -10.58 15.04 12.34
CA THR A 216 -9.44 15.35 11.46
C THR A 216 -9.15 14.18 10.53
N ILE A 217 -8.97 14.46 9.23
CA ILE A 217 -8.57 13.50 8.21
C ILE A 217 -7.26 13.97 7.58
N ALA A 218 -6.15 13.31 7.92
CA ALA A 218 -4.81 13.59 7.40
C ALA A 218 -4.41 12.52 6.36
N ALA A 219 -4.69 12.78 5.08
CA ALA A 219 -4.69 11.75 4.03
C ALA A 219 -3.29 11.26 3.62
N ALA A 220 -2.23 12.02 3.90
CA ALA A 220 -0.86 11.71 3.49
C ALA A 220 -0.38 10.29 3.87
N ARG A 221 -0.78 9.80 5.05
CA ARG A 221 -0.40 8.47 5.55
C ARG A 221 -1.32 7.34 5.09
N CYS A 222 -2.38 7.64 4.34
CA CYS A 222 -3.36 6.65 3.95
C CYS A 222 -2.76 5.63 2.98
N THR A 223 -2.67 4.38 3.40
CA THR A 223 -2.18 3.29 2.53
C THR A 223 -3.22 2.78 1.53
N GLY A 224 -4.46 3.26 1.63
CA GLY A 224 -5.57 2.80 0.77
C GLY A 224 -6.13 1.43 1.17
N CYS A 225 -5.96 1.01 2.43
CA CYS A 225 -6.34 -0.33 2.87
C CYS A 225 -7.87 -0.62 2.89
N GLY A 226 -8.70 0.43 2.86
CA GLY A 226 -10.16 0.30 2.84
C GLY A 226 -10.80 -0.13 4.16
N GLY A 227 -10.03 -0.32 5.23
CA GLY A 227 -10.55 -0.77 6.52
C GLY A 227 -11.62 0.16 7.11
N CYS A 228 -11.44 1.47 6.97
CA CYS A 228 -12.39 2.47 7.46
C CYS A 228 -13.75 2.40 6.75
N ALA A 229 -13.77 2.13 5.44
CA ALA A 229 -15.00 1.89 4.69
C ALA A 229 -15.63 0.55 5.06
N ALA A 230 -14.82 -0.51 5.17
CA ALA A 230 -15.28 -1.86 5.50
C ALA A 230 -15.89 -2.00 6.90
N VAL A 231 -15.43 -1.19 7.87
CA VAL A 231 -15.94 -1.20 9.24
C VAL A 231 -17.12 -0.24 9.45
N CYS A 232 -17.41 0.63 8.48
CA CYS A 232 -18.46 1.64 8.62
C CYS A 232 -19.84 1.00 8.39
N PRO A 233 -20.67 0.84 9.43
CA PRO A 233 -21.96 0.18 9.26
C PRO A 233 -22.99 1.06 8.54
N HIS A 234 -22.73 2.37 8.47
CA HIS A 234 -23.57 3.35 7.79
C HIS A 234 -23.09 3.68 6.37
N GLN A 235 -22.05 2.97 5.87
CA GLN A 235 -21.48 3.17 4.53
C GLN A 235 -21.11 4.64 4.22
N ALA A 236 -20.77 5.41 5.26
CA ALA A 236 -20.48 6.83 5.17
C ALA A 236 -19.06 7.12 4.63
N LEU A 237 -18.23 6.10 4.41
CA LEU A 237 -16.83 6.26 4.02
C LEU A 237 -16.53 5.62 2.67
N ARG A 238 -15.83 6.35 1.82
CA ARG A 238 -15.29 5.89 0.54
C ARG A 238 -13.81 6.26 0.43
N LEU A 239 -13.07 5.54 -0.40
CA LEU A 239 -11.69 5.87 -0.72
C LEU A 239 -11.60 6.36 -2.17
N ARG A 240 -11.08 7.56 -2.35
CA ARG A 240 -10.71 8.11 -3.66
C ARG A 240 -9.22 7.86 -3.88
N PHE A 241 -8.85 7.41 -5.08
CA PHE A 241 -7.46 7.09 -5.43
C PHE A 241 -6.95 8.06 -6.49
N ASP A 242 -6.53 9.24 -6.03
CA ASP A 242 -5.93 10.28 -6.85
C ASP A 242 -4.65 10.75 -6.18
N VAL A 243 -3.66 11.11 -6.98
CA VAL A 243 -2.44 11.74 -6.46
C VAL A 243 -2.71 13.23 -6.37
N GLU A 244 -2.85 13.72 -5.14
CA GLU A 244 -3.03 15.13 -4.84
C GLU A 244 -2.04 15.59 -3.76
N PRO A 245 -1.74 16.90 -3.65
CA PRO A 245 -0.99 17.42 -2.52
C PRO A 245 -1.62 16.95 -1.20
N ALA A 246 -0.77 16.61 -0.23
CA ALA A 246 -1.21 16.17 1.08
C ALA A 246 -2.17 17.18 1.69
N SER A 247 -3.38 16.73 2.01
CA SER A 247 -4.43 17.54 2.59
C SER A 247 -4.79 17.04 3.98
N THR A 248 -5.04 18.01 4.87
CA THR A 248 -5.63 17.75 6.19
C THR A 248 -6.97 18.46 6.24
N ARG A 249 -8.04 17.68 6.44
CA ARG A 249 -9.40 18.21 6.57
C ARG A 249 -9.80 18.19 8.04
N HIS A 250 -10.30 19.31 8.53
CA HIS A 250 -10.88 19.44 9.85
C HIS A 250 -12.38 19.62 9.70
N ILE A 251 -13.16 18.78 10.37
CA ILE A 251 -14.62 18.81 10.36
C ILE A 251 -15.06 18.99 11.81
N VAL A 252 -15.59 20.17 12.12
CA VAL A 252 -16.15 20.46 13.44
C VAL A 252 -17.42 19.63 13.62
N THR A 253 -17.60 19.09 14.81
CA THR A 253 -18.75 18.26 15.15
C THR A 253 -19.73 19.03 16.02
N HIS A 254 -20.98 18.60 15.99
CA HIS A 254 -22.06 19.19 16.79
C HIS A 254 -22.40 18.25 17.95
N THR A 255 -22.44 18.80 19.17
CA THR A 255 -22.95 18.10 20.34
C THR A 255 -24.46 18.30 20.41
N LEU A 256 -25.21 17.23 20.19
CA LEU A 256 -26.67 17.22 20.11
C LEU A 256 -27.26 16.37 21.24
N THR A 257 -28.56 16.51 21.50
CA THR A 257 -29.28 15.69 22.49
C THR A 257 -30.28 14.78 21.77
N CYS A 258 -30.21 13.48 22.04
CA CYS A 258 -31.05 12.48 21.37
C CYS A 258 -32.54 12.62 21.76
N GLU A 259 -33.44 12.60 20.79
CA GLU A 259 -34.88 12.72 21.03
C GLU A 259 -35.49 11.57 21.83
N SER A 260 -35.04 10.31 21.65
CA SER A 260 -35.57 9.16 22.41
C SER A 260 -34.95 8.99 23.80
N CYS A 261 -33.61 8.89 23.89
CA CYS A 261 -32.95 8.56 25.17
C CYS A 261 -32.45 9.77 25.97
N LYS A 262 -32.57 10.98 25.41
CA LYS A 262 -32.14 12.25 26.02
C LYS A 262 -30.64 12.36 26.36
N ARG A 263 -29.80 11.42 25.90
CA ARG A 263 -28.34 11.49 26.05
C ARG A 263 -27.72 12.40 25.00
N THR A 264 -26.58 13.01 25.34
CA THR A 264 -25.78 13.78 24.39
C THR A 264 -25.01 12.86 23.44
N PHE A 265 -24.80 13.32 22.20
CA PHE A 265 -24.03 12.62 21.18
C PHE A 265 -23.42 13.60 20.17
N HIS A 266 -22.38 13.16 19.45
CA HIS A 266 -21.77 13.96 18.38
C HIS A 266 -22.38 13.62 17.02
N ALA A 267 -22.49 14.61 16.14
CA ALA A 267 -22.87 14.46 14.75
C ALA A 267 -21.99 15.36 13.87
N LEU A 268 -21.86 15.02 12.58
CA LEU A 268 -21.15 15.87 11.62
C LEU A 268 -22.01 17.00 11.08
N THR A 269 -23.32 16.95 11.33
CA THR A 269 -24.28 17.97 10.93
C THR A 269 -25.33 18.16 12.04
N PRO A 270 -25.98 19.33 12.14
CA PRO A 270 -26.97 19.60 13.18
C PRO A 270 -28.34 18.94 12.93
N GLU A 271 -28.59 18.36 11.75
CA GLU A 271 -29.88 17.78 11.37
C GLU A 271 -30.14 16.40 12.01
N HIS A 272 -29.17 15.81 12.70
CA HIS A 272 -29.35 14.52 13.37
C HIS A 272 -30.18 14.66 14.66
N THR A 273 -31.28 13.90 14.74
CA THR A 273 -32.19 13.93 15.91
C THR A 273 -31.96 12.78 16.90
N HIS A 274 -31.31 11.70 16.47
CA HIS A 274 -31.15 10.47 17.25
C HIS A 274 -29.69 10.02 17.35
N CYS A 275 -29.29 9.52 18.51
CA CYS A 275 -27.96 8.94 18.69
C CYS A 275 -27.86 7.58 17.98
N VAL A 276 -26.61 7.13 17.76
CA VAL A 276 -26.32 5.88 17.06
C VAL A 276 -27.07 4.68 17.67
N LEU A 277 -27.13 4.58 19.00
CA LEU A 277 -27.77 3.46 19.68
C LEU A 277 -29.29 3.42 19.49
N CYS A 278 -29.96 4.57 19.57
CA CYS A 278 -31.42 4.63 19.44
C CYS A 278 -31.87 4.34 18.00
N GLN A 279 -31.11 4.81 17.01
CA GLN A 279 -31.39 4.48 15.61
C GLN A 279 -31.26 2.97 15.35
N TYR A 280 -30.23 2.31 15.89
CA TYR A 280 -30.10 0.85 15.73
C TYR A 280 -31.30 0.09 16.28
N HIS A 281 -31.87 0.53 17.41
CA HIS A 281 -33.07 -0.10 17.96
C HIS A 281 -34.31 0.10 17.09
N GLU A 282 -34.52 1.30 16.53
CA GLU A 282 -35.64 1.54 15.61
C GLU A 282 -35.56 0.65 14.37
N PHE A 283 -34.36 0.51 13.78
CA PHE A 283 -34.17 -0.38 12.64
C PHE A 283 -34.32 -1.87 13.01
N ALA A 284 -33.91 -2.28 14.21
CA ALA A 284 -34.03 -3.67 14.66
C ALA A 284 -35.45 -4.06 15.09
N MET A 285 -36.32 -3.11 15.45
CA MET A 285 -37.74 -3.38 15.75
C MET A 285 -38.65 -3.41 14.50
N CYS A 286 -38.14 -2.98 13.34
CA CYS A 286 -38.87 -2.96 12.07
C CYS A 286 -38.54 -4.15 11.14
N LEU A 287 -37.76 -5.14 11.62
CA LEU A 287 -37.44 -6.41 10.95
C LEU A 287 -38.00 -7.57 11.78
#